data_AF-A0A7J8LZP2-F1
#
_entry.id   AF-A0A7J8LZP2-F1
#
_cell.length_a   1.000
_cell.length_b   1.000
_cell.length_c   1.000
_cell.angle_alpha   90.00
_cell.angle_beta   90.00
_cell.angle_gamma   90.00
#
_symmetry.space_group_name_H-M   'P 1'
#
loop_
_entity.id
_entity.type
_entity.pdbx_description
1 polymer ?
#
loop_
_entity_poly.entity_id
_entity_poly.type
_entity_poly.pdbx_seq_one_letter_code
_entity_poly.pdbx_strand_id
1 'polypeptide(L)'
;FSGKSVGIVGLGRIGSAIAKRAEAFNCSISYHSRSKKPNTNYKYYSNIVDLAADCQILFVACALTEETHHILNRKVIDALGPKGILINIGRGAHVDEPELVSALLEG
;
A
#
# COMPACT_ATOMS: atom_id res chain seq x y z
N PHE A 1 -6.50 -12.83 -8.23
CA PHE A 1 -6.10 -11.41 -8.24
C PHE A 1 -7.26 -10.51 -8.63
N SER A 2 -8.03 -10.85 -9.66
CA SER A 2 -9.19 -10.08 -10.11
C SER A 2 -10.22 -9.80 -9.01
N GLY A 3 -10.84 -8.61 -9.05
CA GLY A 3 -11.90 -8.19 -8.12
C GLY A 3 -11.43 -7.82 -6.70
N LYS A 4 -10.13 -7.87 -6.39
CA LYS A 4 -9.61 -7.54 -5.06
C LYS A 4 -9.50 -6.03 -4.83
N SER A 5 -9.52 -5.61 -3.57
CA SER A 5 -9.18 -4.23 -3.19
C SER A 5 -7.67 -4.04 -3.14
N VAL A 6 -7.19 -3.02 -3.84
CA VAL A 6 -5.77 -2.69 -4.00
C VAL A 6 -5.50 -1.31 -3.42
N GLY A 7 -4.68 -1.26 -2.38
CA GLY A 7 -4.14 -0.04 -1.80
C GLY A 7 -2.77 0.29 -2.39
N ILE A 8 -2.53 1.56 -2.70
CA ILE A 8 -1.24 2.02 -3.26
C ILE A 8 -0.67 3.15 -2.40
N VAL A 9 0.51 2.92 -1.82
CA VAL A 9 1.30 3.93 -1.11
C VAL A 9 2.15 4.67 -2.14
N GLY A 10 1.75 5.90 -2.46
CA GLY A 10 2.41 6.75 -3.45
C GLY A 10 1.78 6.67 -4.85
N LEU A 11 0.86 7.59 -5.15
CA LEU A 11 0.23 7.72 -6.47
C LEU A 11 1.03 8.66 -7.40
N GLY A 12 2.32 8.35 -7.59
CA GLY A 12 3.18 8.98 -8.60
C GLY A 12 3.11 8.25 -9.95
N ARG A 13 4.11 8.43 -10.83
CA ARG A 13 4.14 7.76 -12.15
C ARG A 13 3.98 6.24 -12.05
N ILE A 14 4.70 5.60 -11.14
CA ILE A 14 4.66 4.14 -10.93
C ILE A 14 3.32 3.73 -10.30
N GLY A 15 2.88 4.39 -9.23
CA GLY A 15 1.61 4.09 -8.57
C GLY A 15 0.40 4.22 -9.52
N SER A 16 0.35 5.27 -10.33
CA SER A 16 -0.70 5.44 -11.36
C SER A 16 -0.64 4.36 -12.44
N ALA A 17 0.56 3.90 -12.81
CA ALA A 17 0.73 2.81 -13.76
C ALA A 17 0.24 1.46 -13.18
N ILE A 18 0.46 1.20 -11.88
CA ILE A 18 -0.08 0.03 -11.18
C ILE A 18 -1.59 0.10 -11.14
N ALA A 19 -2.15 1.24 -10.72
CA ALA A 19 -3.59 1.45 -10.65
C ALA A 19 -4.28 1.15 -11.98
N LYS A 20 -3.78 1.75 -13.07
CA LYS A 20 -4.30 1.53 -14.44
C LYS A 20 -4.29 0.06 -14.86
N ARG A 21 -3.28 -0.72 -14.46
CA ARG A 21 -3.20 -2.15 -14.77
C ARG A 21 -4.16 -2.96 -13.91
N ALA A 22 -4.25 -2.65 -12.60
CA ALA A 22 -5.13 -3.34 -11.67
C ALA A 22 -6.62 -3.10 -11.99
N GLU A 23 -6.98 -1.93 -12.51
CA GLU A 23 -8.34 -1.64 -13.02
C GLU A 23 -8.79 -2.64 -14.08
N ALA A 24 -7.90 -3.06 -14.99
CA ALA A 24 -8.22 -4.04 -16.03
C ALA A 24 -8.56 -5.43 -15.46
N PHE A 25 -8.25 -5.68 -14.18
CA PHE A 25 -8.64 -6.90 -13.46
C PHE A 25 -9.88 -6.68 -12.57
N ASN A 26 -10.64 -5.60 -12.78
CA ASN A 26 -11.80 -5.20 -11.96
C ASN A 26 -11.46 -4.98 -10.48
N CYS A 27 -10.22 -4.61 -10.15
CA CYS A 27 -9.83 -4.31 -8.78
C CYS A 27 -10.32 -2.92 -8.36
N SER A 28 -10.78 -2.78 -7.12
CA SER A 28 -11.06 -1.46 -6.54
C SER A 28 -9.75 -0.82 -6.07
N ILE A 29 -9.53 0.45 -6.42
CA ILE A 29 -8.26 1.13 -6.16
C ILE A 29 -8.44 2.22 -5.09
N SER A 30 -7.60 2.16 -4.07
CA SER A 30 -7.43 3.19 -3.05
C SER A 30 -5.95 3.57 -2.93
N TYR A 31 -5.66 4.75 -2.40
CA TYR A 31 -4.28 5.22 -2.28
C TYR A 31 -4.05 6.09 -1.06
N HIS A 32 -2.79 6.12 -0.63
CA HIS A 32 -2.25 7.06 0.34
C HIS A 32 -1.11 7.85 -0.29
N SER A 33 -1.08 9.16 -0.04
CA SER A 33 0.05 10.03 -0.34
C SER A 33 0.00 11.26 0.53
N ARG A 34 1.12 12.00 0.65
CA ARG A 34 1.22 13.24 1.43
C ARG A 34 0.10 14.25 1.18
N SER A 35 -0.38 14.34 -0.06
CA SER A 35 -1.53 15.17 -0.42
C SER A 35 -2.47 14.42 -1.37
N LYS A 36 -3.77 14.70 -1.28
CA LYS A 36 -4.79 14.19 -2.20
C LYS A 36 -4.48 14.66 -3.62
N LYS A 37 -4.54 13.76 -4.59
CA LYS A 37 -4.37 14.08 -6.01
C LYS A 37 -5.68 14.62 -6.59
N PRO A 38 -5.66 15.76 -7.30
CA PRO A 38 -6.88 16.38 -7.82
C PRO A 38 -7.49 15.62 -9.01
N ASN A 39 -6.68 14.88 -9.78
CA ASN A 39 -7.08 14.31 -11.07
C ASN A 39 -7.19 12.78 -11.00
N THR A 40 -7.87 12.24 -9.99
CA THR A 40 -8.11 10.80 -9.87
C THR A 40 -9.43 10.53 -9.14
N ASN A 41 -10.10 9.47 -9.55
CA ASN A 41 -11.32 8.97 -8.91
C ASN A 41 -11.03 7.91 -7.83
N TYR A 42 -9.75 7.59 -7.58
CA TYR A 42 -9.39 6.62 -6.56
C TYR A 42 -9.67 7.14 -5.16
N LYS A 43 -10.08 6.24 -4.26
CA LYS A 43 -10.37 6.57 -2.87
C LYS A 43 -9.06 6.98 -2.17
N TYR A 44 -9.03 8.21 -1.66
CA TYR A 44 -7.88 8.75 -0.94
C TYR A 44 -7.99 8.45 0.54
N TYR A 45 -6.87 8.03 1.12
CA TYR A 45 -6.67 7.87 2.55
C TYR A 45 -5.57 8.81 3.05
N SER A 46 -5.89 9.64 4.05
CA SER A 46 -4.91 10.52 4.71
C SER A 46 -3.95 9.76 5.63
N ASN A 47 -4.29 8.52 6.01
CA ASN A 47 -3.53 7.67 6.91
C ASN A 47 -3.34 6.29 6.26
N ILE A 48 -2.11 5.78 6.29
CA ILE A 48 -1.76 4.49 5.70
C ILE A 48 -2.38 3.29 6.42
N VAL A 49 -2.61 3.39 7.74
CA VAL A 49 -3.25 2.31 8.51
C VAL A 49 -4.68 2.07 8.02
N ASP A 50 -5.42 3.15 7.76
CA ASP A 50 -6.79 3.08 7.26
C ASP A 50 -6.84 2.57 5.81
N LEU A 51 -5.82 2.88 5.01
CA LEU A 51 -5.64 2.30 3.67
C LEU A 51 -5.42 0.78 3.76
N ALA A 52 -4.51 0.35 4.65
CA ALA A 52 -4.16 -1.04 4.83
C ALA A 52 -5.38 -1.88 5.24
N ALA A 53 -6.19 -1.36 6.17
CA ALA A 53 -7.42 -2.01 6.64
C ALA A 53 -8.51 -2.16 5.57
N ASP A 54 -8.53 -1.31 4.54
CA ASP A 54 -9.54 -1.33 3.45
C ASP A 54 -9.08 -2.12 2.22
N CYS A 55 -7.84 -2.64 2.21
CA CYS A 55 -7.27 -3.32 1.06
C CYS A 55 -6.83 -4.75 1.35
N GLN A 56 -6.83 -5.60 0.33
CA GLN A 56 -6.26 -6.96 0.39
C GLN A 56 -4.85 -7.04 -0.18
N ILE A 57 -4.47 -6.06 -1.00
CA ILE A 57 -3.14 -5.99 -1.63
C ILE A 57 -2.64 -4.57 -1.45
N LEU A 58 -1.51 -4.40 -0.77
CA LEU A 58 -0.89 -3.11 -0.50
C LEU A 58 0.42 -2.98 -1.29
N PHE A 59 0.43 -2.11 -2.30
CA PHE A 59 1.63 -1.77 -3.05
C PHE A 59 2.37 -0.60 -2.44
N VAL A 60 3.69 -0.70 -2.34
CA VAL A 60 4.59 0.39 -1.96
C VAL A 60 5.33 0.90 -3.19
N ALA A 61 5.01 2.12 -3.62
CA ALA A 61 5.54 2.75 -4.83
C ALA A 61 5.90 4.24 -4.62
N CYS A 62 6.18 4.64 -3.37
CA CYS A 62 6.62 5.98 -3.01
C CYS A 62 8.15 6.12 -3.03
N ALA A 63 8.64 7.36 -2.99
CA ALA A 63 10.06 7.62 -2.75
C ALA A 63 10.42 7.26 -1.30
N LEU A 64 11.69 6.89 -1.04
CA LEU A 64 12.22 6.78 0.31
C LEU A 64 12.70 8.16 0.78
N THR A 65 12.22 8.56 1.95
CA THR A 65 12.51 9.79 2.69
C THR A 65 12.48 9.45 4.18
N GLU A 66 12.91 10.36 5.05
CA GLU A 66 12.82 10.18 6.51
C GLU A 66 11.37 9.89 6.95
N GLU A 67 10.38 10.56 6.37
CA GLU A 67 8.97 10.35 6.73
C GLU A 67 8.38 9.03 6.21
N THR A 68 9.04 8.39 5.25
CA THR A 68 8.60 7.12 4.67
C THR A 68 9.47 5.94 5.10
N HIS A 69 10.51 6.19 5.88
CA HIS A 69 11.31 5.16 6.53
C HIS A 69 10.42 4.36 7.48
N HIS A 70 10.40 3.03 7.33
CA HIS A 70 9.52 2.11 8.07
C HIS A 70 8.05 2.53 8.06
N ILE A 71 7.58 3.16 6.98
CA ILE A 71 6.15 3.52 6.85
C ILE A 71 5.25 2.27 6.87
N LEU A 72 5.79 1.10 6.52
CA LEU A 72 5.17 -0.21 6.72
C LEU A 72 5.75 -0.83 8.00
N ASN A 73 5.30 -0.31 9.14
CA ASN A 73 5.61 -0.85 10.46
C ASN A 73 4.57 -1.90 10.90
N ARG A 74 4.76 -2.48 12.09
CA ARG A 74 3.87 -3.52 12.63
C ARG A 74 2.40 -3.14 12.62
N LYS A 75 2.07 -1.89 12.99
CA LYS A 75 0.69 -1.40 13.00
C LYS A 75 0.03 -1.44 11.61
N VAL A 76 0.78 -1.11 10.55
CA VAL A 76 0.27 -1.17 9.18
C VAL A 76 0.15 -2.61 8.71
N ILE A 77 1.10 -3.47 9.07
CA ILE A 77 1.09 -4.89 8.74
C ILE A 77 -0.10 -5.60 9.40
N ASP A 78 -0.34 -5.37 10.68
CA ASP A 78 -1.49 -5.93 11.41
C ASP A 78 -2.83 -5.42 10.83
N ALA A 79 -2.89 -4.13 10.44
CA ALA A 79 -4.08 -3.56 9.81
C ALA A 79 -4.38 -4.17 8.43
N LEU A 80 -3.34 -4.47 7.65
CA LEU A 80 -3.47 -5.22 6.39
C LEU A 80 -3.99 -6.66 6.65
N GLY A 81 -3.58 -7.23 7.78
CA GLY A 81 -4.14 -8.45 8.34
C GLY A 81 -3.68 -9.74 7.63
N PRO A 82 -4.12 -10.90 8.15
CA PRO A 82 -3.55 -12.21 7.81
C PRO A 82 -3.89 -12.69 6.39
N LYS A 83 -4.86 -12.05 5.73
CA LYS A 83 -5.24 -12.33 4.34
C LYS A 83 -4.65 -11.33 3.36
N GLY A 84 -3.96 -10.32 3.86
CA GLY A 84 -3.42 -9.24 3.06
C GLY A 84 -2.06 -9.60 2.45
N ILE A 85 -1.73 -8.93 1.35
CA ILE A 85 -0.49 -9.14 0.60
C ILE A 85 0.24 -7.82 0.51
N LEU A 86 1.44 -7.76 1.08
CA LEU A 86 2.33 -6.60 0.95
C LEU A 86 3.25 -6.77 -0.28
N ILE A 87 3.28 -5.79 -1.17
CA ILE A 87 4.14 -5.79 -2.35
C ILE A 87 5.00 -4.52 -2.33
N ASN A 88 6.28 -4.67 -2.00
CA ASN A 88 7.23 -3.56 -2.04
C ASN A 88 8.04 -3.56 -3.34
N ILE A 89 7.85 -2.53 -4.17
CA ILE A 89 8.66 -2.29 -5.38
C ILE A 89 9.44 -0.96 -5.28
N GLY A 90 9.52 -0.40 -4.06
CA GLY A 90 10.21 0.85 -3.73
C GLY A 90 11.63 0.59 -3.23
N ARG A 91 11.81 0.65 -1.91
CA ARG A 91 13.10 0.43 -1.22
C ARG A 91 12.85 -0.42 0.02
N GLY A 92 13.84 -1.23 0.41
CA GLY A 92 13.74 -2.11 1.59
C GLY A 92 13.35 -1.34 2.86
N ALA A 93 14.00 -0.21 3.12
CA ALA A 93 13.76 0.66 4.28
C ALA A 93 12.36 1.31 4.34
N HIS A 94 11.47 1.08 3.36
CA HIS A 94 10.05 1.41 3.54
C HIS A 94 9.36 0.47 4.54
N VAL A 95 9.89 -0.72 4.72
CA VAL A 95 9.33 -1.77 5.57
C VAL A 95 10.20 -1.96 6.79
N ASP A 96 9.56 -2.06 7.96
CA ASP A 96 10.21 -2.57 9.15
C ASP A 96 10.38 -4.10 8.99
N GLU A 97 11.53 -4.51 8.45
CA GLU A 97 11.75 -5.90 8.01
C GLU A 97 11.65 -6.93 9.15
N PRO A 98 12.20 -6.69 10.35
CA PRO A 98 11.99 -7.59 11.50
C PRO A 98 10.51 -7.81 11.82
N GLU A 99 9.70 -6.75 11.81
CA GLU A 99 8.25 -6.84 12.07
C GLU A 99 7.52 -7.58 10.95
N LEU A 100 7.92 -7.38 9.69
CA LEU A 100 7.38 -8.14 8.56
C LEU A 100 7.68 -9.64 8.70
N VAL A 101 8.90 -10.00 9.07
CA VAL A 101 9.28 -11.41 9.29
C VAL A 101 8.46 -12.01 10.42
N SER A 102 8.32 -11.31 11.54
CA SER A 102 7.50 -11.77 12.67
C SER A 102 6.05 -12.02 12.25
N ALA A 103 5.43 -11.06 11.57
CA ALA A 103 4.05 -11.17 11.11
C ALA A 103 3.83 -12.33 10.14
N LEU A 104 4.78 -12.60 9.23
CA LEU A 104 4.69 -13.74 8.32
C LEU A 104 4.80 -15.09 9.02
N LEU A 105 5.57 -15.17 10.11
CA LEU A 105 5.73 -16.40 10.90
C LEU A 105 4.55 -16.65 11.83
N GLU A 106 3.95 -15.59 12.36
CA GLU A 106 2.81 -15.65 13.28
C GLU A 106 1.47 -15.90 12.57
N GLY A 107 1.34 -15.42 11.33
CA GLY A 107 0.13 -15.55 10.51
C GLY A 107 -0.97 -14.55 10.86
#